data_AF-A0A929V6A0-F1
#
_entry.id   AF-A0A929V6A0-F1
#
_cell.length_a   1.000
_cell.length_b   1.000
_cell.length_c   1.000
_cell.angle_alpha   90.00
_cell.angle_beta   90.00
_cell.angle_gamma   90.00
#
_symmetry.space_group_name_H-M   'P 1'
#
loop_
_entity.id
_entity.type
_entity.pdbx_description
1 polymer ?
#
loop_
_entity_poly.entity_id
_entity_poly.type
_entity_poly.pdbx_seq_one_letter_code
_entity_poly.pdbx_strand_id
1 'polypeptide(L)'
;MFQLEKTGVNYKLGIYQAPEGGIVFDVDVESETLWATQTQIAQLFDVDKTVISRHLKNIYREEELEEEKTCQKRNEIRTEGERQVKREVKRYNLDAIISVGYRVSSVKATKFRVWSNKILKEYITHGVVVNKTQLAQSTDVEAVKRLNEVKGAMAIIERVILQNELSGGEASGVIEVMAKYTKSFQTISEFLNGQFLLTSNKRSRHELSGVEIENLVIDLREKMGETDDFGALVDDKNDFEEVAKWLRDGYEVSDTVAKKAAKILYNVVKHEPFKRGNQQIGGLLFVVYLAMNQLQLSSMGETKISDRALTALVLLISESEFSEEGLLIDLICKLLEQ
;
A
#
# COMPACT_ATOMS: atom_id res chain seq x y z
N MET A 1 -20.64 12.25 -31.65
CA MET A 1 -19.93 12.98 -30.58
C MET A 1 -20.67 12.65 -29.29
N PHE A 2 -20.37 11.50 -28.70
CA PHE A 2 -21.01 11.04 -27.46
C PHE A 2 -20.21 11.59 -26.28
N GLN A 3 -20.81 12.56 -25.56
CA GLN A 3 -20.32 13.00 -24.27
C GLN A 3 -20.57 11.89 -23.25
N LEU A 4 -19.51 11.37 -22.67
CA LEU A 4 -19.57 10.49 -21.51
C LEU A 4 -20.04 11.33 -20.30
N GLU A 5 -21.24 11.02 -19.80
CA GLU A 5 -21.70 11.51 -18.51
C GLU A 5 -20.77 11.01 -17.40
N LYS A 6 -20.22 11.95 -16.61
CA LYS A 6 -19.49 11.66 -15.38
C LYS A 6 -20.46 11.03 -14.37
N THR A 7 -20.53 9.70 -14.32
CA THR A 7 -21.14 8.96 -13.23
C THR A 7 -20.26 9.09 -11.98
N GLY A 8 -20.48 10.16 -11.22
CA GLY A 8 -19.90 10.33 -9.90
C GLY A 8 -20.39 9.23 -8.96
N VAL A 9 -19.54 8.25 -8.68
CA VAL A 9 -19.80 7.22 -7.68
C VAL A 9 -19.77 7.90 -6.30
N ASN A 10 -20.94 8.12 -5.71
CA ASN A 10 -21.10 8.58 -4.33
C ASN A 10 -20.79 7.41 -3.39
N TYR A 11 -19.56 7.35 -2.86
CA TYR A 11 -19.22 6.41 -1.80
C TYR A 11 -19.79 6.89 -0.47
N LYS A 12 -20.95 6.34 -0.08
CA LYS A 12 -21.55 6.54 1.24
C LYS A 12 -20.90 5.59 2.25
N LEU A 13 -19.77 5.94 2.86
CA LEU A 13 -19.27 5.11 3.95
C LEU A 13 -18.32 5.83 4.92
N GLY A 14 -18.90 6.44 5.95
CA GLY A 14 -18.22 6.67 7.21
C GLY A 14 -19.28 6.62 8.29
N ILE A 15 -19.33 5.53 9.06
CA ILE A 15 -20.23 5.44 10.21
C ILE A 15 -19.36 5.33 11.46
N TYR A 16 -19.29 6.40 12.24
CA TYR A 16 -19.07 6.23 13.67
C TYR A 16 -20.31 5.50 14.20
N GLN A 17 -20.20 4.19 14.41
CA GLN A 17 -21.27 3.44 15.08
C GLN A 17 -21.25 3.83 16.55
N ALA A 18 -22.00 4.88 16.89
CA ALA A 18 -22.56 4.95 18.22
C ALA A 18 -23.36 3.66 18.46
N PRO A 19 -23.38 3.11 19.69
CA PRO A 19 -24.11 1.88 20.01
C PRO A 19 -25.60 1.86 19.64
N GLU A 20 -26.19 3.00 19.25
CA GLU A 20 -27.63 3.20 19.06
C GLU A 20 -28.04 3.61 17.62
N GLY A 21 -27.17 3.45 16.62
CA GLY A 21 -27.54 3.69 15.22
C GLY A 21 -26.48 4.45 14.44
N GLY A 22 -26.24 4.01 13.21
CA GLY A 22 -25.19 4.56 12.37
C GLY A 22 -25.54 5.92 11.77
N ILE A 23 -24.72 6.94 12.03
CA ILE A 23 -24.77 8.20 11.28
C ILE A 23 -23.98 8.01 9.99
N VAL A 24 -24.60 8.30 8.84
CA VAL A 24 -23.96 8.21 7.53
C VAL A 24 -23.30 9.54 7.20
N PHE A 25 -21.98 9.53 7.04
CA PHE A 25 -21.22 10.65 6.49
C PHE A 25 -20.93 10.46 5.00
N ASP A 26 -20.90 11.55 4.25
CA ASP A 26 -20.46 11.54 2.86
C ASP A 26 -18.94 11.57 2.85
N VAL A 27 -18.32 10.55 2.26
CA VAL A 27 -16.87 10.49 2.09
C VAL A 27 -16.52 11.05 0.72
N ASP A 28 -15.59 11.99 0.71
CA ASP A 28 -15.00 12.51 -0.51
C ASP A 28 -13.65 11.83 -0.72
N VAL A 29 -13.61 11.01 -1.76
CA VAL A 29 -12.45 10.17 -2.09
C VAL A 29 -11.33 11.00 -2.72
N GLU A 30 -11.65 12.11 -3.41
CA GLU A 30 -10.65 12.96 -4.06
C GLU A 30 -9.89 13.82 -3.04
N SER A 31 -10.58 14.30 -2.00
CA SER A 31 -9.99 15.14 -0.96
C SER A 31 -9.59 14.38 0.31
N GLU A 32 -9.68 13.04 0.29
CA GLU A 32 -9.32 12.15 1.40
C GLU A 32 -9.97 12.53 2.75
N THR A 33 -11.16 13.12 2.71
CA THR A 33 -11.87 13.59 3.91
C THR A 33 -13.34 13.19 3.86
N LEU A 34 -13.99 13.23 5.03
CA LEU A 34 -15.45 13.14 5.11
C LEU A 34 -16.07 14.52 5.31
N TRP A 35 -17.29 14.70 4.82
CA TRP A 35 -18.05 15.93 4.94
C TRP A 35 -19.35 15.71 5.69
N ALA A 36 -19.59 16.53 6.71
CA ALA A 36 -20.80 16.48 7.53
C ALA A 36 -21.48 17.85 7.61
N THR A 37 -22.81 17.86 7.58
CA THR A 37 -23.60 19.04 7.95
C THR A 37 -23.54 19.26 9.46
N GLN A 38 -23.76 20.49 9.94
CA GLN A 38 -23.84 20.78 11.38
C GLN A 38 -24.87 19.90 12.11
N THR A 39 -25.95 19.53 11.43
CA THR A 39 -26.98 18.65 11.98
C THR A 39 -26.45 17.23 12.19
N GLN A 40 -25.67 16.69 11.25
CA GLN A 40 -25.04 15.37 11.42
C GLN A 40 -23.99 15.39 12.54
N ILE A 41 -23.22 16.47 12.66
CA ILE A 41 -22.24 16.64 13.76
C ILE A 41 -22.96 16.73 15.12
N ALA A 42 -24.08 17.45 15.17
CA ALA A 42 -24.92 17.55 16.36
C ALA A 42 -25.45 16.16 16.80
N GLN A 43 -25.93 15.36 15.86
CA GLN A 43 -26.36 13.98 16.10
C GLN A 43 -25.21 13.07 16.57
N LEU A 44 -24.01 13.24 15.97
CA LEU A 44 -22.81 12.47 16.31
C LEU A 44 -22.43 12.63 17.77
N PHE A 45 -22.46 13.87 18.25
CA PHE A 45 -22.08 14.18 19.62
C PHE A 45 -23.26 14.28 20.59
N ASP A 46 -24.49 14.04 20.14
CA ASP A 46 -25.70 14.11 20.96
C ASP A 46 -25.88 15.46 21.66
N VAL A 47 -25.77 16.53 20.89
CA VAL A 47 -25.92 17.91 21.36
C VAL A 47 -26.75 18.73 20.39
N ASP A 48 -27.23 19.88 20.84
CA ASP A 48 -27.96 20.80 19.97
C ASP A 48 -27.07 21.37 18.86
N LYS A 49 -27.66 21.59 17.69
CA LYS A 49 -27.00 22.23 16.55
C LYS A 49 -26.40 23.61 16.92
N THR A 50 -27.03 24.34 17.84
CA THR A 50 -26.54 25.64 18.33
C THR A 50 -25.19 25.53 19.04
N VAL A 51 -24.94 24.42 19.74
CA VAL A 51 -23.66 24.11 20.40
C VAL A 51 -22.58 23.93 19.34
N ILE A 52 -22.87 23.18 18.27
CA ILE A 52 -21.95 22.99 17.13
C ILE A 52 -21.61 24.33 16.48
N SER A 53 -22.62 25.17 16.19
CA SER A 53 -22.40 26.50 15.60
C SER A 53 -21.50 27.38 16.47
N ARG A 54 -21.67 27.34 17.80
CA ARG A 54 -20.83 28.08 18.73
C ARG A 54 -19.38 27.60 18.72
N HIS A 55 -19.16 26.28 18.72
CA HIS A 55 -17.80 25.73 18.67
C HIS A 55 -17.10 26.07 17.35
N LEU A 56 -17.77 25.89 16.20
CA LEU A 56 -17.21 26.25 14.89
C LEU A 56 -16.82 27.73 14.82
N LYS A 57 -17.68 28.63 15.33
CA LYS A 57 -17.37 30.07 15.38
C LYS A 57 -16.12 30.36 16.23
N ASN A 58 -15.97 29.68 17.36
CA ASN A 58 -14.81 29.85 18.22
C ASN A 58 -13.53 29.30 17.58
N ILE A 59 -13.60 28.11 16.95
CA ILE A 59 -12.49 27.48 16.23
C ILE A 59 -11.91 28.43 15.18
N TYR A 60 -12.76 29.04 14.35
CA TYR A 60 -12.31 29.99 13.32
C TYR A 60 -11.83 31.32 13.89
N ARG A 61 -12.45 31.81 14.96
CA ARG A 61 -12.00 33.04 15.65
C ARG A 61 -10.64 32.85 16.34
N GLU A 62 -10.38 31.66 16.85
CA GLU A 62 -9.12 31.29 17.51
C GLU A 62 -8.06 30.85 16.48
N GLU A 63 -8.37 30.93 15.18
CA GLU A 63 -7.47 30.57 14.08
C GLU A 63 -6.94 29.12 14.18
N GLU A 64 -7.68 28.23 14.86
CA GLU A 64 -7.35 26.79 14.93
C GLU A 64 -7.50 26.15 13.55
N LEU A 65 -8.50 26.59 12.77
CA LEU A 65 -8.77 26.15 11.41
C LEU A 65 -9.13 27.33 10.50
N GLU A 66 -8.85 27.20 9.21
CA GLU A 66 -9.26 28.16 8.18
C GLU A 66 -10.63 27.77 7.60
N GLU A 67 -11.66 28.61 7.76
CA GLU A 67 -13.04 28.29 7.30
C GLU A 67 -13.10 27.95 5.80
N GLU A 68 -12.27 28.57 4.96
CA GLU A 68 -12.23 28.32 3.51
C GLU A 68 -11.76 26.90 3.16
N LYS A 69 -10.91 26.29 4.00
CA LYS A 69 -10.40 24.91 3.79
C LYS A 69 -11.32 23.86 4.42
N THR A 70 -12.01 24.21 5.51
CA THR A 70 -12.75 23.23 6.32
C THR A 70 -14.27 23.34 6.19
N CYS A 71 -14.79 24.35 5.46
CA CYS A 71 -16.21 24.53 5.22
C CYS A 71 -16.51 24.75 3.73
N GLN A 72 -17.41 23.94 3.18
CA GLN A 72 -17.94 24.12 1.83
C GLN A 72 -19.44 24.36 1.84
N LYS A 73 -19.91 25.12 0.85
CA LYS A 73 -21.32 25.40 0.62
C LYS A 73 -21.83 24.53 -0.53
N ARG A 74 -22.84 23.70 -0.27
CA ARG A 74 -23.45 22.85 -1.29
C ARG A 74 -24.93 23.17 -1.42
N ASN A 75 -25.40 23.27 -2.66
CA ASN A 75 -26.82 23.46 -2.94
C ASN A 75 -27.54 22.12 -2.78
N GLU A 76 -28.42 22.02 -1.80
CA GLU A 76 -29.30 20.88 -1.59
C GLU A 76 -30.72 21.24 -2.05
N ILE A 77 -31.32 20.38 -2.88
CA ILE A 77 -32.73 20.51 -3.25
C ILE A 77 -33.55 19.78 -2.19
N ARG A 78 -34.43 20.52 -1.52
CA ARG A 78 -35.43 19.95 -0.60
C ARG A 78 -36.82 20.12 -1.17
N THR A 79 -37.66 19.11 -1.01
CA THR A 79 -39.07 19.18 -1.33
C THR A 79 -39.82 19.70 -0.10
N GLU A 80 -40.36 20.91 -0.18
CA GLU A 80 -41.22 21.51 0.86
C GLU A 80 -42.65 21.61 0.29
N GLY A 81 -43.53 20.68 0.68
CA GLY A 81 -44.85 20.52 0.06
C GLY A 81 -44.76 20.04 -1.39
N GLU A 82 -45.35 20.78 -2.34
CA GLU A 82 -45.25 20.50 -3.78
C GLU A 82 -44.06 21.20 -4.46
N ARG A 83 -43.28 22.02 -3.73
CA ARG A 83 -42.22 22.85 -4.32
C ARG A 83 -40.84 22.29 -4.04
N GLN A 84 -39.98 22.30 -5.05
CA GLN A 84 -38.54 22.05 -4.89
C GLN A 84 -37.83 23.37 -4.58
N VAL A 85 -37.23 23.46 -3.40
CA VAL A 85 -36.49 24.64 -2.93
C VAL A 85 -35.00 24.29 -2.84
N LYS A 86 -34.16 25.09 -3.50
CA LYS A 86 -32.70 25.01 -3.34
C LYS A 86 -32.29 25.78 -2.07
N ARG A 87 -31.63 25.09 -1.14
CA ARG A 87 -30.97 25.74 0.00
C ARG A 87 -29.47 25.51 -0.07
N GLU A 88 -28.72 26.56 0.22
CA GLU A 88 -27.29 26.45 0.46
C GLU A 88 -27.07 25.87 1.86
N VAL A 89 -26.42 24.71 1.93
CA VAL A 89 -26.11 24.01 3.18
C VAL A 89 -24.60 23.99 3.37
N LYS A 90 -24.15 24.48 4.54
CA LYS A 90 -22.75 24.38 4.96
C LYS A 90 -22.41 22.96 5.39
N ARG A 91 -21.30 22.45 4.88
CA ARG A 91 -20.70 21.15 5.21
C ARG A 91 -19.28 21.35 5.70
N TYR A 92 -18.88 20.55 6.66
CA TYR A 92 -17.62 20.67 7.40
C TYR A 92 -16.81 19.39 7.24
N ASN A 93 -15.51 19.53 7.02
CA ASN A 93 -14.60 18.41 6.76
C ASN A 93 -14.23 17.67 8.06
N LEU A 94 -13.39 16.65 7.97
CA LEU A 94 -12.96 15.85 9.12
C LEU A 94 -12.27 16.69 10.20
N ASP A 95 -11.41 17.63 9.83
CA ASP A 95 -10.67 18.48 10.78
C ASP A 95 -11.61 19.30 11.66
N ALA A 96 -12.62 19.91 11.04
CA ALA A 96 -13.65 20.65 11.77
C ALA A 96 -14.45 19.74 12.72
N ILE A 97 -14.74 18.49 12.30
CA ILE A 97 -15.47 17.52 13.12
C ILE A 97 -14.64 17.08 14.33
N ILE A 98 -13.34 16.80 14.12
CA ILE A 98 -12.39 16.45 15.18
C ILE A 98 -12.30 17.60 16.18
N SER A 99 -12.05 18.82 15.69
CA SER A 99 -11.90 20.03 16.53
C SER A 99 -13.15 20.28 17.38
N VAL A 100 -14.34 20.16 16.79
CA VAL A 100 -15.61 20.23 17.52
C VAL A 100 -15.73 19.09 18.53
N GLY A 101 -15.41 17.85 18.15
CA GLY A 101 -15.47 16.68 19.03
C GLY A 101 -14.60 16.80 20.28
N TYR A 102 -13.46 17.49 20.19
CA TYR A 102 -12.62 17.80 21.36
C TYR A 102 -13.20 18.88 22.27
N ARG A 103 -14.01 19.79 21.74
CA ARG A 103 -14.59 20.92 22.49
C ARG A 103 -15.99 20.65 23.04
N VAL A 104 -16.70 19.65 22.51
CA VAL A 104 -18.05 19.27 22.98
C VAL A 104 -18.00 18.47 24.28
N SER A 105 -18.84 18.86 25.23
CA SER A 105 -19.04 18.16 26.50
C SER A 105 -20.25 17.23 26.43
N SER A 106 -20.06 16.01 25.93
CA SER A 106 -21.07 14.95 25.95
C SER A 106 -20.44 13.56 26.14
N VAL A 107 -21.25 12.57 26.51
CA VAL A 107 -20.80 11.18 26.64
C VAL A 107 -20.31 10.63 25.29
N LYS A 108 -21.00 10.95 24.19
CA LYS A 108 -20.58 10.55 22.83
C LYS A 108 -19.27 11.24 22.43
N ALA A 109 -19.09 12.52 22.74
CA ALA A 109 -17.83 13.22 22.50
C ALA A 109 -16.67 12.64 23.33
N THR A 110 -16.92 12.22 24.58
CA THR A 110 -15.92 11.51 25.39
C THR A 110 -15.52 10.17 24.76
N LYS A 111 -16.49 9.37 24.32
CA LYS A 111 -16.22 8.11 23.61
C LYS A 111 -15.46 8.34 22.31
N PHE A 112 -15.80 9.39 21.56
CA PHE A 112 -15.07 9.82 20.37
C PHE A 112 -13.60 10.11 20.69
N ARG A 113 -13.31 10.95 21.70
CA ARG A 113 -11.94 11.26 22.12
C ARG A 113 -11.15 10.03 22.55
N VAL A 114 -11.75 9.11 23.32
CA VAL A 114 -11.12 7.85 23.73
C VAL A 114 -10.78 7.00 22.49
N TRP A 115 -11.69 6.93 21.53
CA TRP A 115 -11.47 6.23 20.27
C TRP A 115 -10.35 6.89 19.43
N SER A 116 -10.38 8.21 19.23
CA SER A 116 -9.34 8.95 18.49
C SER A 116 -7.96 8.75 19.11
N ASN A 117 -7.85 8.82 20.45
CA ASN A 117 -6.59 8.56 21.15
C ASN A 117 -6.10 7.12 20.98
N LYS A 118 -7.00 6.14 20.94
CA LYS A 118 -6.64 4.74 20.66
C LYS A 118 -6.06 4.60 19.25
N ILE A 119 -6.70 5.20 18.24
CA ILE A 119 -6.22 5.19 16.85
C ILE A 119 -4.83 5.83 16.75
N LEU A 120 -4.64 7.02 17.34
CA LEU A 120 -3.34 7.69 17.37
C LEU A 120 -2.26 6.83 18.04
N LYS A 121 -2.58 6.20 19.19
CA LYS A 121 -1.65 5.31 19.90
C LYS A 121 -1.29 4.08 19.06
N GLU A 122 -2.27 3.48 18.40
CA GLU A 122 -2.07 2.32 17.53
C GLU A 122 -1.16 2.69 16.34
N TYR A 123 -1.38 3.87 15.73
CA TYR A 123 -0.54 4.39 14.65
C TYR A 123 0.90 4.63 15.11
N ILE A 124 1.09 5.31 16.24
CA ILE A 124 2.43 5.59 16.80
C ILE A 124 3.18 4.29 17.13
N THR A 125 2.47 3.25 17.56
CA THR A 125 3.09 1.99 18.00
C THR A 125 3.40 1.05 16.83
N HIS A 126 2.52 0.96 15.83
CA HIS A 126 2.61 -0.06 14.78
C HIS A 126 2.80 0.52 13.37
N GLY A 127 2.87 1.85 13.22
CA GLY A 127 2.98 2.53 11.91
C GLY A 127 1.73 2.48 11.03
N VAL A 128 0.73 1.68 11.40
CA VAL A 128 -0.52 1.48 10.65
C VAL A 128 -1.70 1.26 11.61
N VAL A 129 -2.90 1.66 11.19
CA VAL A 129 -4.15 1.40 11.93
C VAL A 129 -5.18 0.76 11.01
N VAL A 130 -5.77 -0.35 11.44
CA VAL A 130 -6.72 -1.13 10.63
C VAL A 130 -8.12 -1.07 11.23
N ASN A 131 -9.10 -0.66 10.43
CA ASN A 131 -10.50 -0.71 10.82
C ASN A 131 -11.05 -2.16 10.75
N LYS A 132 -10.87 -2.92 11.83
CA LYS A 132 -11.25 -4.35 11.92
C LYS A 132 -12.75 -4.61 11.72
N THR A 133 -13.61 -3.68 12.15
CA THR A 133 -15.07 -3.83 12.03
C THR A 133 -15.51 -3.67 10.58
N GLN A 134 -14.96 -2.68 9.88
CA GLN A 134 -15.20 -2.51 8.45
C GLN A 134 -14.64 -3.68 7.65
N LEU A 135 -13.47 -4.21 8.04
CA LEU A 135 -12.87 -5.40 7.44
C LEU A 135 -13.73 -6.66 7.58
N ALA A 136 -14.37 -6.84 8.74
CA ALA A 136 -15.26 -7.97 9.00
C ALA A 136 -16.61 -7.83 8.28
N GLN A 137 -17.02 -6.60 7.96
CA GLN A 137 -18.28 -6.29 7.29
C GLN A 137 -18.12 -6.07 5.78
N SER A 138 -16.90 -5.88 5.28
CA SER A 138 -16.61 -5.82 3.85
C SER A 138 -16.77 -7.22 3.27
N THR A 139 -17.79 -7.41 2.44
CA THR A 139 -17.92 -8.55 1.52
C THR A 139 -16.84 -8.55 0.43
N ASP A 140 -16.01 -7.52 0.41
CA ASP A 140 -14.89 -7.36 -0.51
C ASP A 140 -13.70 -8.22 -0.06
N VAL A 141 -13.76 -9.50 -0.45
CA VAL A 141 -12.72 -10.52 -0.22
C VAL A 141 -11.33 -9.99 -0.57
N GLU A 142 -11.26 -9.13 -1.58
CA GLU A 142 -10.04 -8.57 -2.11
C GLU A 142 -9.40 -7.54 -1.15
N ALA A 143 -10.18 -6.71 -0.47
CA ALA A 143 -9.66 -5.79 0.55
C ALA A 143 -9.12 -6.52 1.79
N VAL A 144 -9.79 -7.61 2.19
CA VAL A 144 -9.34 -8.48 3.30
C VAL A 144 -8.04 -9.19 2.94
N LYS A 145 -7.95 -9.75 1.72
CA LYS A 145 -6.75 -10.41 1.21
C LYS A 145 -5.56 -9.45 1.22
N ARG A 146 -5.72 -8.22 0.70
CA ARG A 146 -4.67 -7.20 0.66
C ARG A 146 -4.16 -6.82 2.04
N LEU A 147 -5.03 -6.66 3.03
CA LEU A 147 -4.61 -6.34 4.39
C LEU A 147 -3.82 -7.48 5.05
N ASN A 148 -4.17 -8.73 4.75
CA ASN A 148 -3.39 -9.87 5.21
C ASN A 148 -2.03 -9.94 4.51
N GLU A 149 -1.96 -9.58 3.22
CA GLU A 149 -0.69 -9.52 2.50
C GLU A 149 0.29 -8.52 3.13
N VAL A 150 -0.23 -7.35 3.53
CA VAL A 150 0.55 -6.29 4.19
C VAL A 150 1.04 -6.71 5.55
N LYS A 151 0.14 -7.27 6.37
CA LYS A 151 0.51 -7.76 7.69
C LYS A 151 1.56 -8.84 7.61
N GLY A 152 1.44 -9.72 6.61
CA GLY A 152 2.44 -10.74 6.32
C GLY A 152 3.78 -10.13 5.94
N ALA A 153 3.82 -9.23 4.95
CA ALA A 153 5.06 -8.55 4.55
C ALA A 153 5.72 -7.79 5.72
N MET A 154 4.92 -7.11 6.55
CA MET A 154 5.43 -6.42 7.73
C MET A 154 5.95 -7.37 8.81
N ALA A 155 5.28 -8.50 9.03
CA ALA A 155 5.76 -9.51 9.96
C ALA A 155 7.12 -10.09 9.53
N ILE A 156 7.35 -10.26 8.23
CA ILE A 156 8.66 -10.70 7.70
C ILE A 156 9.73 -9.65 7.99
N ILE A 157 9.42 -8.37 7.70
CA ILE A 157 10.35 -7.25 7.96
C ILE A 157 10.68 -7.14 9.46
N GLU A 158 9.67 -7.19 10.33
CA GLU A 158 9.84 -7.17 11.77
C GLU A 158 10.68 -8.35 12.25
N ARG A 159 10.39 -9.56 11.75
CA ARG A 159 11.15 -10.78 12.08
C ARG A 159 12.62 -10.61 11.71
N VAL A 160 12.90 -10.12 10.49
CA VAL A 160 14.26 -9.89 10.02
C VAL A 160 15.01 -8.86 10.87
N ILE A 161 14.38 -7.74 11.23
CA ILE A 161 14.98 -6.69 12.06
C ILE A 161 15.27 -7.21 13.48
N LEU A 162 14.37 -8.00 14.05
CA LEU A 162 14.48 -8.49 15.43
C LEU A 162 15.44 -9.67 15.57
N GLN A 163 15.62 -10.47 14.52
CA GLN A 163 16.40 -11.72 14.56
C GLN A 163 17.82 -11.58 14.01
N ASN A 164 18.13 -10.51 13.27
CA ASN A 164 19.45 -10.33 12.65
C ASN A 164 20.15 -9.06 13.15
N GLU A 165 21.47 -9.15 13.37
CA GLU A 165 22.32 -7.97 13.50
C GLU A 165 22.56 -7.38 12.11
N LEU A 166 21.62 -6.56 11.65
CA LEU A 166 21.71 -5.90 10.35
C LEU A 166 22.85 -4.88 10.36
N SER A 167 23.67 -4.89 9.31
CA SER A 167 24.60 -3.80 9.05
C SER A 167 23.85 -2.49 8.78
N GLY A 168 24.51 -1.34 8.93
CA GLY A 168 23.89 -0.04 8.70
C GLY A 168 23.31 0.13 7.27
N GLY A 169 23.91 -0.54 6.29
CA GLY A 169 23.42 -0.56 4.91
C GLY A 169 22.16 -1.40 4.72
N GLU A 170 22.12 -2.58 5.33
CA GLU A 170 20.96 -3.49 5.30
C GLU A 170 19.77 -2.91 6.05
N ALA A 171 20.00 -2.33 7.23
CA ALA A 171 18.96 -1.63 7.99
C ALA A 171 18.37 -0.46 7.19
N SER A 172 19.21 0.33 6.51
CA SER A 172 18.73 1.41 5.63
C SER A 172 17.92 0.88 4.44
N GLY A 173 18.33 -0.25 3.86
CA GLY A 173 17.61 -0.90 2.77
C GLY A 173 16.24 -1.44 3.19
N VAL A 174 16.16 -2.06 4.37
CA VAL A 174 14.88 -2.55 4.93
C VAL A 174 13.94 -1.37 5.22
N ILE A 175 14.45 -0.26 5.76
CA ILE A 175 13.67 0.97 5.97
C ILE A 175 13.20 1.55 4.64
N GLU A 176 14.03 1.55 3.58
CA GLU A 176 13.62 2.00 2.25
C GLU A 176 12.50 1.14 1.66
N VAL A 177 12.63 -0.20 1.74
CA VAL A 177 11.60 -1.16 1.33
C VAL A 177 10.30 -0.92 2.09
N MET A 178 10.38 -0.77 3.42
CA MET A 178 9.24 -0.49 4.28
C MET A 178 8.57 0.83 3.88
N ALA A 179 9.34 1.91 3.71
CA ALA A 179 8.82 3.24 3.35
C ALA A 179 8.10 3.24 1.99
N LYS A 180 8.73 2.66 0.95
CA LYS A 180 8.14 2.53 -0.39
C LYS A 180 6.87 1.67 -0.36
N TYR A 181 6.89 0.57 0.39
CA TYR A 181 5.72 -0.30 0.52
C TYR A 181 4.57 0.37 1.28
N THR A 182 4.85 1.10 2.38
CA THR A 182 3.84 1.87 3.12
C THR A 182 3.19 2.97 2.28
N LYS A 183 3.91 3.55 1.31
CA LYS A 183 3.35 4.55 0.39
C LYS A 183 2.22 3.99 -0.49
N SER A 184 2.26 2.69 -0.83
CA SER A 184 1.15 1.99 -1.52
C SER A 184 -0.16 1.97 -0.72
N PHE A 185 -0.14 2.37 0.56
CA PHE A 185 -1.31 2.40 1.44
C PHE A 185 -1.81 3.82 1.74
N GLN A 186 -1.11 4.86 1.28
CA GLN A 186 -1.43 6.22 1.69
C GLN A 186 -2.71 6.75 1.06
N THR A 187 -3.09 6.31 -0.14
CA THR A 187 -4.29 6.82 -0.80
C THR A 187 -5.52 6.04 -0.34
N ILE A 188 -6.38 6.65 0.49
CA ILE A 188 -7.69 6.10 0.90
C ILE A 188 -8.52 5.68 -0.33
N SER A 189 -8.32 6.38 -1.45
CA SER A 189 -8.90 6.05 -2.76
C SER A 189 -8.49 4.68 -3.32
N GLU A 190 -7.22 4.29 -3.20
CA GLU A 190 -6.71 3.00 -3.70
C GLU A 190 -7.19 1.82 -2.83
N PHE A 191 -7.30 2.07 -1.52
CA PHE A 191 -7.89 1.12 -0.58
C PHE A 191 -9.40 0.90 -0.81
N LEU A 192 -10.16 1.97 -1.09
CA LEU A 192 -11.62 1.91 -1.22
C LEU A 192 -12.12 1.50 -2.61
N ASN A 193 -11.38 1.77 -3.69
CA ASN A 193 -11.88 1.53 -5.05
C ASN A 193 -11.64 0.10 -5.54
N GLY A 194 -10.92 -0.75 -4.81
CA GLY A 194 -10.53 -2.08 -5.28
C GLY A 194 -9.61 -2.06 -6.53
N GLN A 195 -9.42 -0.90 -7.15
CA GLN A 195 -8.58 -0.67 -8.32
C GLN A 195 -7.18 -0.28 -7.87
N PHE A 196 -6.36 -1.29 -7.56
CA PHE A 196 -4.95 -1.17 -7.89
C PHE A 196 -4.83 -1.52 -9.37
N LEU A 197 -4.64 -0.51 -10.20
CA LEU A 197 -4.12 -0.78 -11.53
C LEU A 197 -2.68 -1.25 -11.32
N LEU A 198 -2.44 -2.55 -11.51
CA LEU A 198 -1.13 -3.03 -11.95
C LEU A 198 -0.84 -2.26 -13.24
N THR A 199 -0.21 -1.08 -13.15
CA THR A 199 -0.11 -0.17 -14.30
C THR A 199 0.93 -0.64 -15.30
N SER A 200 1.69 -1.69 -14.98
CA SER A 200 2.57 -2.36 -15.93
C SER A 200 1.90 -3.58 -16.57
N ASN A 201 0.98 -3.33 -17.50
CA ASN A 201 0.50 -4.37 -18.44
C ASN A 201 1.57 -4.77 -19.48
N LYS A 202 2.84 -4.41 -19.28
CA LYS A 202 3.93 -4.86 -20.15
C LYS A 202 4.18 -6.34 -19.88
N ARG A 203 3.80 -7.16 -20.84
CA ARG A 203 4.25 -8.56 -20.93
C ARG A 203 5.73 -8.59 -21.33
N SER A 204 6.45 -9.59 -20.81
CA SER A 204 7.87 -9.79 -21.14
C SER A 204 8.04 -9.91 -22.66
N ARG A 205 9.05 -9.19 -23.17
CA ARG A 205 9.50 -9.27 -24.57
C ARG A 205 10.72 -10.18 -24.71
N HIS A 206 11.44 -10.44 -23.61
CA HIS A 206 12.65 -11.24 -23.58
C HIS A 206 12.70 -12.12 -22.33
N GLU A 207 12.88 -13.43 -22.52
CA GLU A 207 13.08 -14.39 -21.44
C GLU A 207 14.54 -14.83 -21.42
N LEU A 208 15.09 -15.06 -20.22
CA LEU A 208 16.48 -15.52 -20.07
C LEU A 208 16.63 -16.94 -20.62
N SER A 209 17.65 -17.13 -21.46
CA SER A 209 18.14 -18.44 -21.92
C SER A 209 19.22 -19.00 -21.00
N GLY A 210 19.47 -20.31 -21.06
CA GLY A 210 20.52 -20.94 -20.26
C GLY A 210 21.90 -20.35 -20.56
N VAL A 211 22.19 -20.07 -21.82
CA VAL A 211 23.46 -19.46 -22.26
C VAL A 211 23.64 -18.06 -21.69
N GLU A 212 22.57 -17.25 -21.62
CA GLU A 212 22.64 -15.92 -20.99
C GLU A 212 22.89 -16.02 -19.49
N ILE A 213 22.21 -16.93 -18.80
CA ILE A 213 22.41 -17.16 -17.35
C ILE A 213 23.85 -17.62 -17.09
N GLU A 214 24.36 -18.57 -17.88
CA GLU A 214 25.72 -19.09 -17.76
C GLU A 214 26.75 -17.97 -17.91
N ASN A 215 26.65 -17.17 -18.99
CA ASN A 215 27.57 -16.05 -19.21
C ASN A 215 27.52 -15.02 -18.07
N LEU A 216 26.32 -14.67 -17.60
CA LEU A 216 26.16 -13.73 -16.49
C LEU A 216 26.79 -14.25 -15.19
N VAL A 217 26.64 -15.54 -14.92
CA VAL A 217 27.21 -16.19 -13.73
C VAL A 217 28.73 -16.24 -13.82
N ILE A 218 29.29 -16.59 -14.98
CA ILE A 218 30.75 -16.60 -15.22
C ILE A 218 31.32 -15.19 -15.08
N ASP A 219 30.72 -14.19 -15.73
CA ASP A 219 31.13 -12.80 -15.64
C ASP A 219 31.10 -12.28 -14.19
N LEU A 220 30.07 -12.66 -13.43
CA LEU A 220 29.95 -12.29 -12.02
C LEU A 220 31.05 -12.94 -11.18
N ARG A 221 31.30 -14.24 -11.38
CA ARG A 221 32.34 -15.00 -10.68
C ARG A 221 33.72 -14.37 -10.91
N GLU A 222 34.05 -14.06 -12.16
CA GLU A 222 35.32 -13.43 -12.53
C GLU A 222 35.49 -12.05 -11.89
N LYS A 223 34.46 -11.21 -11.95
CA LYS A 223 34.49 -9.87 -11.33
C LYS A 223 34.62 -9.91 -9.81
N MET A 224 34.08 -10.94 -9.17
CA MET A 224 34.14 -11.13 -7.73
C MET A 224 35.44 -11.82 -7.27
N GLY A 225 36.21 -12.41 -8.20
CA GLY A 225 37.41 -13.19 -7.86
C GLY A 225 37.10 -14.47 -7.07
N GLU A 226 35.91 -15.04 -7.27
CA GLU A 226 35.44 -16.23 -6.55
C GLU A 226 35.92 -17.53 -7.23
N THR A 227 35.90 -18.62 -6.45
CA THR A 227 36.31 -19.96 -6.90
C THR A 227 35.29 -20.62 -7.83
N ASP A 228 35.68 -21.71 -8.50
CA ASP A 228 34.83 -22.44 -9.45
C ASP A 228 33.50 -22.93 -8.86
N ASP A 229 33.43 -23.13 -7.54
CA ASP A 229 32.20 -23.50 -6.83
C ASP A 229 31.11 -22.40 -6.84
N PHE A 230 31.49 -21.14 -7.07
CA PHE A 230 30.53 -20.03 -7.20
C PHE A 230 29.79 -20.14 -8.52
N GLY A 231 28.46 -20.22 -8.46
CA GLY A 231 27.62 -20.36 -9.66
C GLY A 231 27.65 -21.74 -10.31
N ALA A 232 28.35 -22.71 -9.73
CA ALA A 232 28.23 -24.11 -10.13
C ALA A 232 26.85 -24.66 -9.73
N LEU A 233 26.23 -25.45 -10.58
CA LEU A 233 24.91 -26.04 -10.30
C LEU A 233 25.00 -27.09 -9.18
N VAL A 234 23.95 -27.18 -8.36
CA VAL A 234 23.88 -28.18 -7.28
C VAL A 234 23.82 -29.60 -7.83
N ASP A 235 23.08 -29.80 -8.93
CA ASP A 235 23.04 -31.08 -9.65
C ASP A 235 24.02 -31.04 -10.83
N ASP A 236 25.06 -31.87 -10.76
CA ASP A 236 26.09 -31.97 -11.81
C ASP A 236 25.54 -32.55 -13.14
N LYS A 237 24.29 -33.05 -13.16
CA LYS A 237 23.61 -33.49 -14.38
C LYS A 237 22.78 -32.40 -15.05
N ASN A 238 22.45 -31.34 -14.33
CA ASN A 238 21.66 -30.26 -14.87
C ASN A 238 22.56 -29.28 -15.62
N ASP A 239 21.99 -28.64 -16.63
CA ASP A 239 22.63 -27.52 -17.31
C ASP A 239 21.92 -26.20 -17.00
N PHE A 240 22.50 -25.09 -17.47
CA PHE A 240 21.88 -23.78 -17.28
C PHE A 240 20.56 -23.62 -18.05
N GLU A 241 20.32 -24.42 -19.10
CA GLU A 241 19.05 -24.39 -19.83
C GLU A 241 17.92 -25.03 -19.01
N GLU A 242 18.22 -26.04 -18.20
CA GLU A 242 17.27 -26.61 -17.23
C GLU A 242 16.91 -25.61 -16.14
N VAL A 243 17.87 -24.81 -15.64
CA VAL A 243 17.58 -23.70 -14.72
C VAL A 243 16.69 -22.66 -15.39
N ALA A 244 17.02 -22.26 -16.62
CA ALA A 244 16.21 -21.31 -17.38
C ALA A 244 14.78 -21.84 -17.60
N LYS A 245 14.64 -23.13 -17.92
CA LYS A 245 13.35 -23.79 -18.09
C LYS A 245 12.58 -23.85 -16.79
N TRP A 246 13.21 -24.24 -15.69
CA TRP A 246 12.58 -24.28 -14.37
C TRP A 246 12.04 -22.91 -13.95
N LEU A 247 12.80 -21.83 -14.18
CA LEU A 247 12.33 -20.47 -13.93
C LEU A 247 11.10 -20.13 -14.80
N ARG A 248 11.11 -20.52 -16.08
CA ARG A 248 10.00 -20.29 -17.02
C ARG A 248 8.75 -21.10 -16.71
N ASP A 249 8.91 -22.33 -16.24
CA ASP A 249 7.80 -23.22 -15.88
C ASP A 249 7.01 -22.65 -14.68
N GLY A 250 7.64 -21.81 -13.86
CA GLY A 250 6.98 -21.06 -12.78
C GLY A 250 6.15 -19.85 -13.24
N TYR A 251 6.12 -19.50 -14.53
CA TYR A 251 5.40 -18.33 -15.04
C TYR A 251 3.96 -18.65 -15.45
N GLU A 252 3.05 -17.73 -15.13
CA GLU A 252 1.68 -17.74 -15.63
C GLU A 252 1.55 -16.87 -16.88
N VAL A 253 0.59 -17.19 -17.75
CA VAL A 253 0.30 -16.41 -18.97
C VAL A 253 -0.11 -14.95 -18.64
N SER A 254 -0.67 -14.74 -17.45
CA SER A 254 -1.05 -13.44 -16.90
C SER A 254 0.10 -12.65 -16.28
N ASP A 255 1.29 -13.24 -16.09
CA ASP A 255 2.37 -12.58 -15.36
C ASP A 255 2.96 -11.38 -16.12
N THR A 256 3.04 -10.27 -15.41
CA THR A 256 3.71 -9.04 -15.87
C THR A 256 5.23 -9.21 -15.82
N VAL A 257 5.98 -8.33 -16.50
CA VAL A 257 7.45 -8.34 -16.40
C VAL A 257 7.90 -8.21 -14.94
N ALA A 258 7.24 -7.35 -14.15
CA ALA A 258 7.57 -7.15 -12.74
C ALA A 258 7.38 -8.45 -11.93
N LYS A 259 6.28 -9.18 -12.18
CA LYS A 259 6.00 -10.45 -11.51
C LYS A 259 6.96 -11.57 -11.91
N LYS A 260 7.35 -11.63 -13.18
CA LYS A 260 8.39 -12.56 -13.64
C LYS A 260 9.76 -12.23 -13.03
N ALA A 261 10.14 -10.95 -12.97
CA ALA A 261 11.36 -10.51 -12.30
C ALA A 261 11.35 -10.89 -10.81
N ALA A 262 10.25 -10.61 -10.10
CA ALA A 262 10.08 -10.98 -8.71
C ALA A 262 10.20 -12.49 -8.48
N LYS A 263 9.59 -13.31 -9.35
CA LYS A 263 9.72 -14.77 -9.33
C LYS A 263 11.15 -15.24 -9.57
N ILE A 264 11.89 -14.63 -10.50
CA ILE A 264 13.32 -14.94 -10.72
C ILE A 264 14.12 -14.68 -9.43
N LEU A 265 13.95 -13.50 -8.84
CA LEU A 265 14.66 -13.12 -7.62
C LEU A 265 14.32 -14.09 -6.47
N TYR A 266 13.03 -14.33 -6.24
CA TYR A 266 12.57 -15.23 -5.18
C TYR A 266 13.12 -16.65 -5.39
N ASN A 267 12.96 -17.20 -6.59
CA ASN A 267 13.28 -18.60 -6.85
C ASN A 267 14.77 -18.88 -6.73
N VAL A 268 15.61 -18.03 -7.30
CA VAL A 268 17.06 -18.23 -7.26
C VAL A 268 17.60 -18.06 -5.83
N VAL A 269 17.10 -17.07 -5.08
CA VAL A 269 17.55 -16.85 -3.71
C VAL A 269 17.03 -17.93 -2.77
N LYS A 270 15.78 -18.38 -2.92
CA LYS A 270 15.13 -19.28 -1.97
C LYS A 270 15.40 -20.76 -2.21
N HIS A 271 15.44 -21.19 -3.46
CA HIS A 271 15.63 -22.60 -3.81
C HIS A 271 17.07 -22.96 -4.13
N GLU A 272 17.96 -21.98 -4.14
CA GLU A 272 19.41 -22.16 -4.20
C GLU A 272 19.89 -23.14 -5.30
N PRO A 273 19.60 -22.89 -6.59
CA PRO A 273 19.98 -23.82 -7.67
C PRO A 273 21.50 -23.93 -7.87
N PHE A 274 22.28 -23.01 -7.31
CA PHE A 274 23.74 -23.01 -7.36
C PHE A 274 24.36 -23.44 -6.02
N LYS A 275 25.52 -24.10 -6.06
CA LYS A 275 26.29 -24.52 -4.88
C LYS A 275 26.66 -23.33 -3.99
N ARG A 276 27.04 -22.20 -4.59
CA ARG A 276 27.35 -20.93 -3.92
C ARG A 276 26.94 -19.73 -4.77
N GLY A 277 26.64 -18.61 -4.12
CA GLY A 277 26.39 -17.32 -4.79
C GLY A 277 24.93 -17.02 -5.15
N ASN A 278 23.96 -17.82 -4.67
CA ASN A 278 22.54 -17.69 -5.02
C ASN A 278 21.97 -16.28 -4.78
N GLN A 279 22.37 -15.64 -3.69
CA GLN A 279 21.95 -14.27 -3.35
C GLN A 279 22.41 -13.25 -4.41
N GLN A 280 23.69 -13.29 -4.78
CA GLN A 280 24.30 -12.39 -5.75
C GLN A 280 23.81 -12.69 -7.18
N ILE A 281 23.70 -13.97 -7.53
CA ILE A 281 23.21 -14.41 -8.84
C ILE A 281 21.73 -14.05 -8.99
N GLY A 282 20.89 -14.28 -7.97
CA GLY A 282 19.48 -13.88 -7.98
C GLY A 282 19.30 -12.37 -8.18
N GLY A 283 20.09 -11.56 -7.45
CA GLY A 283 20.10 -10.10 -7.63
C GLY A 283 20.54 -9.67 -9.04
N LEU A 284 21.59 -10.30 -9.60
CA LEU A 284 22.06 -10.01 -10.95
C LEU A 284 21.01 -10.36 -12.01
N LEU A 285 20.46 -11.58 -11.97
CA LEU A 285 19.46 -12.04 -12.94
C LEU A 285 18.20 -11.15 -12.87
N PHE A 286 17.80 -10.74 -11.67
CA PHE A 286 16.72 -9.78 -11.47
C PHE A 286 16.97 -8.44 -12.19
N VAL A 287 18.14 -7.82 -11.96
CA VAL A 287 18.49 -6.52 -12.54
C VAL A 287 18.61 -6.61 -14.07
N VAL A 288 19.24 -7.67 -14.58
CA VAL A 288 19.42 -7.90 -16.01
C VAL A 288 18.08 -8.18 -16.70
N TYR A 289 17.20 -8.96 -16.09
CA TYR A 289 15.86 -9.22 -16.63
C TYR A 289 15.04 -7.93 -16.77
N LEU A 290 15.12 -7.04 -15.77
CA LEU A 290 14.50 -5.72 -15.83
C LEU A 290 15.12 -4.83 -16.92
N ALA A 291 16.43 -4.94 -17.14
CA ALA A 291 17.17 -4.23 -18.20
C ALA A 291 16.65 -4.61 -19.58
N MET A 292 16.65 -5.91 -19.86
CA MET A 292 16.27 -6.49 -21.14
C MET A 292 14.81 -6.15 -21.48
N ASN A 293 13.95 -6.05 -20.46
CA ASN A 293 12.53 -5.74 -20.63
C ASN A 293 12.19 -4.24 -20.44
N GLN A 294 13.19 -3.35 -20.41
CA GLN A 294 13.02 -1.89 -20.39
C GLN A 294 12.15 -1.38 -19.22
N LEU A 295 12.27 -1.98 -18.04
CA LEU A 295 11.60 -1.54 -16.81
C LEU A 295 12.48 -0.65 -15.91
N GLN A 296 13.65 -0.23 -16.39
CA GLN A 296 14.71 0.30 -15.54
C GLN A 296 14.60 1.78 -15.12
N LEU A 297 13.59 2.53 -15.55
CA LEU A 297 13.57 3.97 -15.30
C LEU A 297 12.28 4.40 -14.62
N SER A 298 12.41 5.08 -13.48
CA SER A 298 11.38 5.99 -12.99
C SER A 298 11.16 7.12 -14.03
N SER A 299 10.09 7.91 -13.89
CA SER A 299 9.84 9.09 -14.74
C SER A 299 10.98 10.12 -14.72
N MET A 300 11.91 10.03 -13.75
CA MET A 300 13.08 10.89 -13.57
C MET A 300 14.41 10.23 -13.99
N GLY A 301 14.40 8.99 -14.49
CA GLY A 301 15.59 8.31 -15.01
C GLY A 301 16.47 7.60 -13.96
N GLU A 302 15.99 7.45 -12.72
CA GLU A 302 16.67 6.68 -11.67
C GLU A 302 16.29 5.19 -11.74
N THR A 303 17.16 4.31 -11.23
CA THR A 303 16.83 2.89 -11.03
C THR A 303 15.66 2.78 -10.05
N LYS A 304 14.62 2.02 -10.40
CA LYS A 304 13.41 1.88 -9.55
C LYS A 304 13.70 1.32 -8.15
N ILE A 305 14.74 0.49 -8.04
CA ILE A 305 15.21 -0.12 -6.80
C ILE A 305 16.67 0.29 -6.60
N SER A 306 16.99 0.79 -5.41
CA SER A 306 18.36 1.11 -5.01
C SER A 306 19.13 -0.17 -4.68
N ASP A 307 20.46 -0.15 -4.76
CA ASP A 307 21.30 -1.30 -4.39
C ASP A 307 21.00 -1.78 -2.96
N ARG A 308 20.75 -0.84 -2.03
CA ARG A 308 20.41 -1.14 -0.63
C ARG A 308 19.06 -1.82 -0.50
N ALA A 309 18.05 -1.37 -1.24
CA ALA A 309 16.74 -1.99 -1.26
C ALA A 309 16.79 -3.39 -1.88
N LEU A 310 17.61 -3.60 -2.93
CA LEU A 310 17.84 -4.93 -3.50
C LEU A 310 18.50 -5.87 -2.48
N THR A 311 19.54 -5.42 -1.78
CA THR A 311 20.16 -6.20 -0.69
C THR A 311 19.14 -6.58 0.38
N ALA A 312 18.29 -5.65 0.79
CA ALA A 312 17.24 -5.92 1.77
C ALA A 312 16.22 -6.95 1.27
N LEU A 313 15.81 -6.88 0.00
CA LEU A 313 14.89 -7.86 -0.60
C LEU A 313 15.50 -9.27 -0.63
N VAL A 314 16.78 -9.39 -1.03
CA VAL A 314 17.50 -10.67 -1.03
C VAL A 314 17.56 -11.27 0.38
N LEU A 315 17.81 -10.43 1.39
CA LEU A 315 17.85 -10.87 2.78
C LEU A 315 16.45 -11.28 3.28
N LEU A 316 15.41 -10.50 2.97
CA LEU A 316 14.02 -10.86 3.30
C LEU A 316 13.58 -12.19 2.68
N ILE A 317 13.99 -12.49 1.45
CA ILE A 317 13.71 -13.77 0.80
C ILE A 317 14.49 -14.92 1.46
N SER A 318 15.77 -14.70 1.73
CA SER A 318 16.63 -15.73 2.35
C SER A 318 16.02 -16.19 3.69
N GLU A 319 15.56 -15.23 4.51
CA GLU A 319 14.98 -15.45 5.83
C GLU A 319 13.45 -15.72 5.84
N SER A 320 12.83 -15.86 4.67
CA SER A 320 11.38 -16.10 4.58
C SER A 320 11.00 -17.56 4.87
N GLU A 321 9.71 -17.82 5.13
CA GLU A 321 9.16 -19.17 5.05
C GLU A 321 8.63 -19.44 3.62
N PHE A 322 8.56 -20.70 3.20
CA PHE A 322 8.03 -21.05 1.87
C PHE A 322 6.56 -20.65 1.70
N SER A 323 5.76 -20.63 2.79
CA SER A 323 4.38 -20.14 2.77
C SER A 323 4.26 -18.64 2.49
N GLU A 324 5.36 -17.89 2.59
CA GLU A 324 5.40 -16.44 2.39
C GLU A 324 5.79 -16.04 0.95
N GLU A 325 5.97 -17.01 0.05
CA GLU A 325 6.35 -16.80 -1.36
C GLU A 325 5.50 -15.72 -2.04
N GLY A 326 4.17 -15.90 -2.03
CA GLY A 326 3.25 -14.98 -2.69
C GLY A 326 3.37 -13.55 -2.14
N LEU A 327 3.57 -13.42 -0.82
CA LEU A 327 3.70 -12.13 -0.14
C LEU A 327 4.94 -11.37 -0.59
N LEU A 328 6.06 -12.07 -0.74
CA LEU A 328 7.32 -11.48 -1.17
C LEU A 328 7.34 -11.14 -2.65
N ILE A 329 6.75 -11.99 -3.49
CA ILE A 329 6.55 -11.68 -4.91
C ILE A 329 5.69 -10.42 -5.05
N ASP A 330 4.58 -10.33 -4.33
CA ASP A 330 3.70 -9.17 -4.37
C ASP A 330 4.37 -7.91 -3.79
N LEU A 331 5.20 -8.04 -2.76
CA LEU A 331 6.06 -6.97 -2.23
C LEU A 331 6.97 -6.40 -3.31
N ILE A 332 7.73 -7.25 -4.00
CA ILE A 332 8.68 -6.84 -5.04
C ILE A 332 7.95 -6.21 -6.24
N CYS A 333 6.83 -6.81 -6.68
CA CYS A 333 5.99 -6.24 -7.73
C CYS A 333 5.56 -4.81 -7.42
N LYS A 334 5.07 -4.56 -6.20
CA LYS A 334 4.61 -3.22 -5.79
C LYS A 334 5.75 -2.21 -5.77
N LEU A 335 6.96 -2.60 -5.36
CA LEU A 335 8.13 -1.72 -5.39
C LEU A 335 8.57 -1.36 -6.82
N LEU A 336 8.37 -2.26 -7.78
CA LEU A 336 8.71 -2.05 -9.19
C LEU A 336 7.68 -1.25 -9.98
N GLU A 337 6.45 -1.12 -9.49
CA GLU A 337 5.37 -0.44 -10.21
C GLU A 337 5.18 1.02 -9.79
N GLN A 338 5.71 1.41 -8.62
CA GLN A 338 5.94 2.82 -8.26
C GLN A 338 7.08 3.45 -9.09
#